data_AF-A0A8H4ENX1-F1
#
_entry.id   AF-A0A8H4ENX1-F1
#
_cell.length_a   1.000
_cell.length_b   1.000
_cell.length_c   1.000
_cell.angle_alpha   90.00
_cell.angle_beta   90.00
_cell.angle_gamma   90.00
#
_symmetry.space_group_name_H-M   'P 1'
#
loop_
_entity.id
_entity.type
_entity.pdbx_description
1 polymer ?
#
loop_
_entity_poly.entity_id
_entity_poly.type
_entity_poly.pdbx_seq_one_letter_code
_entity_poly.pdbx_strand_id
1 'polypeptide(L)'
;MVKKRKINIKNPINTDNLLDKICKTFLLSLQKYWNLPSDIGLLATILDSRFKQMTNFDSTIIHKAKTLLQTEYTNLIAQTQNPNNNEENVQIENTESEDLSSSNTMKSLLDNLYEDISFEEIESDELEKYLNLPGKKYDSLL
;
A
#
# COMPACT_ATOMS: atom_id res chain seq x y z
N MET A 1 -15.88 -40.33 -13.50
CA MET A 1 -15.23 -41.16 -12.46
C MET A 1 -13.71 -40.93 -12.54
N VAL A 2 -13.14 -40.13 -11.64
CA VAL A 2 -11.69 -39.80 -11.66
C VAL A 2 -10.90 -40.96 -11.07
N LYS A 3 -10.04 -41.61 -11.87
CA LYS A 3 -9.20 -42.72 -11.40
C LYS A 3 -8.13 -42.19 -10.43
N LYS A 4 -8.10 -42.73 -9.20
CA LYS A 4 -7.04 -42.44 -8.22
C LYS A 4 -5.70 -43.00 -8.73
N ARG A 5 -4.71 -42.12 -8.94
CA ARG A 5 -3.35 -42.52 -9.27
C ARG A 5 -2.66 -43.09 -8.03
N LYS A 6 -2.13 -44.31 -8.11
CA LYS A 6 -1.29 -44.90 -7.05
C LYS A 6 0.10 -44.27 -7.15
N ILE A 7 0.54 -43.59 -6.10
CA ILE A 7 1.87 -42.99 -6.03
C ILE A 7 2.85 -44.05 -5.52
N ASN A 8 3.94 -44.28 -6.26
CA ASN A 8 4.99 -45.22 -5.88
C ASN A 8 6.00 -44.53 -4.95
N ILE A 9 5.96 -44.87 -3.65
CA ILE A 9 6.83 -44.29 -2.62
C ILE A 9 8.20 -44.99 -2.49
N LYS A 10 8.50 -45.98 -3.35
CA LYS A 10 9.77 -46.73 -3.27
C LYS A 10 10.99 -45.88 -3.64
N ASN A 11 10.80 -44.84 -4.45
CA ASN A 11 11.86 -43.93 -4.88
C ASN A 11 11.57 -42.53 -4.33
N PRO A 12 12.60 -41.77 -3.90
CA PRO A 12 12.41 -40.37 -3.52
C PRO A 12 11.88 -39.57 -4.72
N ILE A 13 10.98 -38.65 -4.45
CA ILE A 13 10.49 -37.71 -5.45
C ILE A 13 11.66 -36.81 -5.86
N ASN A 14 11.88 -36.67 -7.16
CA ASN A 14 12.84 -35.70 -7.67
C ASN A 14 12.34 -34.27 -7.35
N THR A 15 13.09 -33.55 -6.53
CA THR A 15 12.80 -32.17 -6.10
C THR A 15 13.73 -31.15 -6.78
N ASP A 16 14.42 -31.53 -7.85
CA ASP A 16 15.37 -30.68 -8.54
C ASP A 16 14.69 -29.40 -9.03
N ASN A 17 15.28 -28.27 -8.64
CA ASN A 17 14.82 -26.91 -8.94
C ASN A 17 13.37 -26.65 -8.51
N LEU A 18 12.86 -27.35 -7.48
CA LEU A 18 11.51 -27.15 -6.98
C LEU A 18 11.33 -25.72 -6.45
N LEU A 19 12.33 -25.19 -5.73
CA LEU A 19 12.29 -23.82 -5.23
C LEU A 19 12.17 -22.81 -6.37
N ASP A 20 13.03 -22.90 -7.39
CA ASP A 20 12.98 -22.03 -8.57
C ASP A 20 11.63 -22.11 -9.30
N LYS A 21 11.07 -23.32 -9.44
CA LYS A 21 9.74 -23.52 -10.05
C LYS A 21 8.65 -22.82 -9.24
N ILE A 22 8.71 -22.93 -7.91
CA ILE A 22 7.76 -22.26 -7.01
C ILE A 22 7.93 -20.74 -7.12
N CYS A 23 9.14 -20.22 -6.97
CA CYS A 23 9.44 -18.79 -7.07
C CYS A 23 9.00 -18.22 -8.41
N LYS A 24 9.29 -18.90 -9.52
CA LYS A 24 8.85 -18.50 -10.87
C LYS A 24 7.32 -18.49 -10.99
N THR A 25 6.65 -19.51 -10.45
CA THR A 25 5.19 -19.59 -10.49
C THR A 25 4.53 -18.48 -9.67
N PHE A 26 5.08 -18.18 -8.49
CA PHE A 26 4.66 -17.05 -7.67
C PHE A 26 4.86 -15.72 -8.39
N LEU A 27 6.02 -15.48 -8.96
CA LEU A 27 6.31 -14.26 -9.70
C LEU A 27 5.35 -14.06 -10.88
N LEU A 28 5.12 -15.11 -11.67
CA LEU A 28 4.16 -15.07 -12.78
C LEU A 28 2.73 -14.81 -12.30
N SER A 29 2.36 -15.33 -11.13
CA SER A 29 1.04 -15.09 -10.54
C SER A 29 0.90 -13.63 -10.09
N LEU A 30 1.91 -13.08 -9.41
CA LEU A 30 1.96 -11.66 -9.04
C LEU A 30 1.89 -10.77 -10.28
N GLN A 31 2.66 -11.08 -11.32
CA GLN A 31 2.62 -10.33 -12.58
C GLN A 31 1.28 -10.44 -13.30
N LYS A 32 0.50 -11.51 -13.09
CA LYS A 32 -0.80 -11.69 -13.75
C LYS A 32 -1.94 -11.03 -13.00
N TYR A 33 -1.95 -11.16 -11.68
CA TYR A 33 -3.06 -10.73 -10.83
C TYR A 33 -2.80 -9.38 -10.14
N TRP A 34 -1.54 -8.96 -10.05
CA TRP A 34 -1.09 -7.74 -9.41
C TRP A 34 -0.29 -6.85 -10.39
N ASN A 35 -0.74 -6.82 -11.64
CA ASN A 35 -0.04 -6.15 -12.74
C ASN A 35 -0.22 -4.63 -12.76
N LEU A 36 -1.18 -4.08 -12.02
CA LEU A 36 -1.47 -2.67 -12.00
C LEU A 36 -0.94 -2.06 -10.69
N PRO A 37 0.16 -1.27 -10.73
CA PRO A 37 0.52 -0.47 -9.58
C PRO A 37 -0.60 0.55 -9.33
N SER A 38 -1.31 0.39 -8.22
CA SER A 38 -2.27 1.38 -7.75
C SER A 38 -1.53 2.61 -7.26
N ASP A 39 -2.09 3.80 -7.52
CA ASP A 39 -1.55 5.07 -7.02
C ASP A 39 -1.47 5.07 -5.49
N ILE A 40 -2.42 4.40 -4.81
CA ILE A 40 -2.38 4.15 -3.36
C ILE A 40 -1.13 3.34 -2.98
N GLY A 41 -0.80 2.30 -3.74
CA GLY A 41 0.37 1.46 -3.46
C GLY A 41 1.66 2.23 -3.65
N LEU A 42 1.70 3.11 -4.65
CA LEU A 42 2.84 3.98 -4.91
C LEU A 42 3.04 5.02 -3.79
N LEU A 43 1.95 5.63 -3.31
CA LEU A 43 1.95 6.54 -2.16
C LEU A 43 2.35 5.82 -0.87
N ALA A 44 1.81 4.63 -0.60
CA ALA A 44 2.20 3.83 0.55
C ALA A 44 3.70 3.49 0.52
N THR A 45 4.24 3.21 -0.67
CA THR A 45 5.67 2.92 -0.86
C THR A 45 6.55 4.14 -0.58
N ILE A 46 6.16 5.34 -1.03
CA ILE A 46 6.96 6.56 -0.79
C ILE A 46 6.92 7.01 0.68
N LEU A 47 5.81 6.74 1.36
CA LEU A 47 5.61 7.03 2.78
C LEU A 47 6.31 6.01 3.69
N ASP A 48 6.67 4.84 3.17
CA ASP A 48 7.45 3.86 3.90
C ASP A 48 8.94 4.25 3.93
N SER A 49 9.45 4.55 5.14
CA SER A 49 10.85 4.89 5.37
C SER A 49 11.87 3.88 4.82
N ARG A 50 11.45 2.62 4.62
CA ARG A 50 12.27 1.53 4.08
C ARG A 50 12.41 1.60 2.57
N PHE A 51 11.38 2.09 1.89
CA PHE A 51 11.32 2.17 0.42
C PHE A 51 11.49 3.59 -0.11
N LYS A 52 11.73 4.55 0.79
CA LYS A 52 11.92 5.98 0.52
C LYS A 52 12.90 6.29 -0.61
N GLN A 53 13.99 5.53 -0.73
CA GLN A 53 15.01 5.78 -1.76
C GLN A 53 14.58 5.30 -3.14
N MET A 54 13.57 4.43 -3.24
CA MET A 54 13.02 3.89 -4.49
C MET A 54 14.10 3.53 -5.54
N THR A 55 15.26 3.04 -5.11
CA THR A 55 16.46 2.89 -5.97
C THR A 55 16.25 1.97 -7.16
N ASN A 56 15.25 1.10 -7.07
CA ASN A 56 14.92 0.09 -8.07
C ASN A 56 13.73 0.50 -8.97
N PHE A 57 13.20 1.72 -8.80
CA PHE A 57 12.09 2.25 -9.59
C PHE A 57 12.61 3.15 -10.71
N ASP A 58 11.83 3.20 -11.80
CA ASP A 58 12.10 4.12 -12.89
C ASP A 58 11.87 5.58 -12.45
N SER A 59 12.65 6.52 -12.99
CA SER A 59 12.57 7.94 -12.63
C SER A 59 11.20 8.52 -12.90
N THR A 60 10.49 8.00 -13.91
CA THR A 60 9.12 8.40 -14.26
C THR A 60 8.13 8.05 -13.14
N ILE A 61 8.27 6.86 -12.55
CA ILE A 61 7.41 6.36 -11.46
C ILE A 61 7.70 7.14 -10.17
N ILE A 62 8.97 7.44 -9.90
CA ILE A 62 9.37 8.26 -8.75
C ILE A 62 8.79 9.66 -8.87
N HIS A 63 8.87 10.28 -10.06
CA HIS A 63 8.27 11.59 -10.30
C HIS A 63 6.75 11.54 -10.10
N LYS A 64 6.08 10.54 -10.68
CA LYS A 64 4.63 10.32 -10.50
C LYS A 64 4.25 10.21 -9.02
N ALA A 65 5.01 9.43 -8.25
CA ALA A 65 4.80 9.25 -6.82
C ALA A 65 4.89 10.58 -6.06
N LYS A 66 5.93 11.37 -6.34
CA LYS A 66 6.12 12.69 -5.71
C LYS A 66 5.01 13.67 -6.06
N THR A 67 4.61 13.74 -7.33
CA THR A 67 3.51 14.63 -7.75
C THR A 67 2.18 14.24 -7.14
N LEU A 68 1.89 12.93 -7.04
CA LEU A 68 0.69 12.43 -6.38
C LEU A 68 0.70 12.80 -4.90
N LEU A 69 1.84 12.61 -4.22
CA LEU A 69 1.98 12.92 -2.81
C LEU A 69 1.80 14.43 -2.54
N GLN A 70 2.40 15.28 -3.37
CA GLN A 70 2.23 16.73 -3.29
C GLN A 70 0.76 17.13 -3.51
N THR A 71 0.08 16.50 -4.47
CA THR A 71 -1.33 16.80 -4.78
C THR A 71 -2.24 16.42 -3.61
N GLU A 72 -2.09 15.20 -3.07
CA GLU A 72 -2.86 14.71 -1.93
C GLU A 72 -2.62 15.56 -0.68
N TYR A 73 -1.36 15.91 -0.42
CA TYR A 73 -0.99 16.78 0.71
C TYR A 73 -1.62 18.17 0.60
N THR A 74 -1.56 18.79 -0.59
CA THR A 74 -2.17 20.11 -0.84
C THR A 74 -3.70 20.05 -0.67
N ASN A 75 -4.33 18.96 -1.12
CA ASN A 75 -5.77 18.76 -0.98
C ASN A 75 -6.18 18.61 0.50
N LEU A 76 -5.42 17.84 1.28
CA LEU A 76 -5.65 17.70 2.73
C LEU A 76 -5.53 19.05 3.47
N ILE A 77 -4.54 19.88 3.12
CA ILE A 77 -4.42 21.23 3.68
C ILE A 77 -5.61 22.09 3.29
N ALA A 78 -6.04 22.06 2.02
CA ALA A 78 -7.19 22.84 1.56
C ALA A 78 -8.49 22.43 2.27
N GLN A 79 -8.67 21.13 2.57
CA GLN A 79 -9.82 20.62 3.33
C GLN A 79 -9.78 21.03 4.80
N THR A 80 -8.60 21.07 5.42
CA THR A 80 -8.44 21.46 6.83
C THR A 80 -8.53 22.97 7.06
N GLN A 81 -8.14 23.79 6.07
CA GLN A 81 -8.23 25.25 6.13
C GLN A 81 -9.60 25.83 5.73
N ASN A 82 -10.51 25.01 5.19
CA ASN A 82 -11.86 25.45 4.80
C ASN A 82 -12.92 24.79 5.71
N PRO A 83 -13.12 25.28 6.95
CA PRO A 83 -14.05 24.66 7.91
C PRO A 83 -15.53 24.87 7.56
N ASN A 84 -15.86 25.49 6.43
CA ASN A 84 -17.25 25.71 6.03
C ASN A 84 -17.57 25.01 4.70
N ASN A 85 -18.54 24.11 4.81
CA ASN A 85 -19.39 23.53 3.76
C ASN A 85 -18.91 22.18 3.17
N ASN A 86 -19.22 21.07 3.86
CA ASN A 86 -20.41 20.24 3.56
C ASN A 86 -20.20 18.80 4.03
N GLU A 87 -21.10 18.35 4.90
CA GLU A 87 -21.50 16.94 5.01
C GLU A 87 -22.14 16.49 3.68
N GLU A 88 -21.34 16.33 2.62
CA GLU A 88 -21.79 15.68 1.40
C GLU A 88 -21.22 14.26 1.35
N ASN A 89 -22.02 13.37 1.90
CA ASN A 89 -22.26 12.01 1.44
C ASN A 89 -21.35 11.58 0.27
N VAL A 90 -20.22 10.94 0.59
CA VAL A 90 -19.55 10.07 -0.39
C VAL A 90 -20.46 8.87 -0.58
N GLN A 91 -21.32 8.93 -1.60
CA GLN A 91 -21.99 7.74 -2.13
C GLN A 91 -20.91 6.85 -2.73
N ILE A 92 -20.41 5.93 -1.91
CA ILE A 92 -19.74 4.73 -2.41
C ILE A 92 -20.85 3.91 -3.06
N GLU A 93 -20.88 3.86 -4.39
CA GLU A 93 -21.66 2.87 -5.14
C GLU A 93 -21.11 1.47 -4.78
N ASN A 94 -21.64 0.93 -3.68
CA ASN A 94 -21.48 -0.46 -3.31
C ASN A 94 -22.38 -1.29 -4.24
N THR A 95 -21.76 -2.03 -5.15
CA THR A 95 -22.40 -3.18 -5.76
C THR A 95 -22.48 -4.29 -4.71
N GLU A 96 -23.67 -4.44 -4.15
CA GLU A 96 -24.27 -5.62 -3.49
C GLU A 96 -23.36 -6.53 -2.65
N SER A 97 -23.45 -6.40 -1.33
CA SER A 97 -23.95 -7.50 -0.47
C SER A 97 -24.24 -6.98 0.94
N GLU A 98 -25.45 -7.30 1.40
CA GLU A 98 -25.98 -7.03 2.73
C GLU A 98 -25.14 -7.73 3.82
N ASP A 99 -24.66 -6.99 4.82
CA ASP A 99 -24.89 -7.28 6.24
C ASP A 99 -24.34 -6.15 7.13
N LEU A 100 -25.24 -5.41 7.78
CA LEU A 100 -24.92 -4.45 8.83
C LEU A 100 -24.68 -5.20 10.15
N SER A 101 -23.48 -5.08 10.74
CA SER A 101 -23.28 -4.82 12.18
C SER A 101 -21.79 -4.87 12.56
N SER A 102 -21.10 -3.73 12.51
CA SER A 102 -19.99 -3.30 13.41
C SER A 102 -19.14 -2.20 12.76
N SER A 103 -19.71 -1.01 12.53
CA SER A 103 -18.96 0.11 11.93
C SER A 103 -18.54 1.19 12.94
N ASN A 104 -18.94 1.11 14.20
CA ASN A 104 -18.72 2.23 15.15
C ASN A 104 -17.48 2.11 16.02
N THR A 105 -16.86 0.92 16.12
CA THR A 105 -15.68 0.71 16.99
C THR A 105 -14.38 1.18 16.34
N MET A 106 -14.27 1.12 15.01
CA MET A 106 -13.02 1.48 14.31
C MET A 106 -12.84 3.00 14.15
N LYS A 107 -13.94 3.76 14.02
CA LYS A 107 -13.91 5.23 14.08
C LYS A 107 -13.41 5.73 15.43
N SER A 108 -13.94 5.18 16.53
CA SER A 108 -13.53 5.56 17.88
C SER A 108 -12.06 5.30 18.20
N LEU A 109 -11.44 4.27 17.60
CA LEU A 109 -10.00 4.04 17.76
C LEU A 109 -9.15 5.08 17.04
N LEU A 110 -9.57 5.49 15.84
CA LEU A 110 -8.88 6.52 15.06
C LEU A 110 -9.06 7.91 15.67
N ASP A 111 -10.26 8.25 16.14
CA ASP A 111 -10.53 9.56 16.77
C ASP A 111 -9.64 9.79 18.00
N ASN A 112 -9.48 8.78 18.87
CA ASN A 112 -8.58 8.85 20.03
C ASN A 112 -7.08 8.95 19.67
N LEU A 113 -6.68 8.59 18.45
CA LEU A 113 -5.29 8.69 17.97
C LEU A 113 -4.96 10.09 17.42
N TYR A 114 -5.98 10.88 17.05
CA TYR A 114 -5.84 12.17 16.38
C TYR A 114 -6.32 13.38 17.21
N GLU A 115 -7.08 13.18 18.29
CA GLU A 115 -7.56 14.27 19.18
C GLU A 115 -6.42 15.07 19.85
N ASP A 116 -5.25 14.47 20.10
CA ASP A 116 -4.10 15.16 20.70
C ASP A 116 -3.14 15.78 19.67
N ILE A 117 -3.41 15.64 18.37
CA ILE A 117 -2.59 16.24 17.31
C ILE A 117 -3.26 17.57 16.95
N SER A 118 -2.95 18.64 17.69
CA SER A 118 -3.20 19.99 17.17
C SER A 118 -2.37 20.13 15.90
N PHE A 119 -3.01 20.02 14.75
CA PHE A 119 -2.38 20.25 13.46
C PHE A 119 -2.13 21.76 13.34
N GLU A 120 -1.05 22.22 13.96
CA GLU A 120 -0.46 23.51 13.65
C GLU A 120 -0.22 23.54 12.14
N GLU A 121 -0.49 24.69 11.53
CA GLU A 121 -0.40 24.91 10.09
C GLU A 121 0.91 24.35 9.54
N ILE A 122 0.86 23.13 9.00
CA ILE A 122 2.07 22.44 8.58
C ILE A 122 2.46 23.00 7.23
N GLU A 123 3.40 23.94 7.29
CA GLU A 123 4.05 24.62 6.19
C GLU A 123 4.47 23.61 5.10
N SER A 124 4.36 24.01 3.83
CA SER A 124 4.74 23.20 2.64
C SER A 124 6.17 22.63 2.71
N ASP A 125 7.01 23.21 3.57
CA ASP A 125 8.32 22.73 3.97
C ASP A 125 8.32 21.34 4.63
N GLU A 126 7.25 20.90 5.31
CA GLU A 126 7.26 19.58 5.96
C GLU A 126 7.32 18.44 4.95
N LEU A 127 6.62 18.57 3.82
CA LEU A 127 6.63 17.54 2.79
C LEU A 127 8.01 17.41 2.14
N GLU A 128 8.63 18.54 1.81
CA GLU A 128 10.01 18.57 1.28
C GLU A 128 11.00 18.06 2.34
N LYS A 129 10.85 18.46 3.59
CA LYS A 129 11.63 17.95 4.71
C LYS A 129 11.50 16.43 4.81
N TYR A 130 10.29 15.89 4.71
CA TYR A 130 10.05 14.46 4.69
C TYR A 130 10.79 13.83 3.50
N LEU A 131 10.56 14.29 2.27
CA LEU A 131 11.18 13.69 1.07
C LEU A 131 12.72 13.66 1.14
N ASN A 132 13.33 14.61 1.84
CA ASN A 132 14.77 14.71 2.02
C ASN A 132 15.33 13.91 3.21
N LEU A 133 14.49 13.31 4.05
CA LEU A 133 14.96 12.46 5.15
C LEU A 133 15.72 11.23 4.59
N PRO A 134 16.81 10.81 5.25
CA PRO A 134 17.50 9.59 4.86
C PRO A 134 16.59 8.38 5.02
N GLY A 135 16.53 7.54 3.99
CA GLY A 135 15.91 6.22 4.10
C GLY A 135 16.62 5.36 5.15
N LYS A 136 15.86 4.55 5.88
CA LYS A 136 16.46 3.60 6.84
C LYS A 136 17.18 2.50 6.06
N LYS A 137 18.49 2.41 6.23
CA LYS A 137 19.27 1.26 5.75
C LYS A 137 19.07 0.11 6.74
N TYR A 138 18.67 -1.03 6.22
CA TYR A 138 18.67 -2.28 6.98
C TYR A 138 19.90 -3.07 6.54
N ASP A 139 20.58 -3.67 7.51
CA ASP A 139 21.60 -4.66 7.22
C ASP A 139 20.95 -5.81 6.44
N SER A 140 21.64 -6.26 5.39
CA SER A 140 21.22 -7.38 4.56
C SER A 140 21.07 -8.63 5.43
N LEU A 141 19.84 -8.98 5.80
CA LEU A 141 19.57 -10.30 6.34
C LEU A 141 19.44 -11.25 5.15
N LEU A 142 20.57 -11.90 4.86
CA LEU A 142 20.85 -12.84 3.75
C LEU A 142 21.17 -12.20 2.38
#